data_AF-A0A8H7PAS3-F1
#
_entry.id   AF-A0A8H7PAS3-F1
#
_cell.length_a   1.000
_cell.length_b   1.000
_cell.length_c   1.000
_cell.angle_alpha   90.00
_cell.angle_beta   90.00
_cell.angle_gamma   90.00
#
_symmetry.space_group_name_H-M   'P 1'
#
loop_
_entity.id
_entity.type
_entity.pdbx_description
1 polymer ?
#
loop_
_entity_poly.entity_id
_entity_poly.type
_entity_poly.pdbx_seq_one_letter_code
_entity_poly.pdbx_strand_id
1 'polypeptide(L)' 'MACCDSSHTNHNQNKKAHRNGIKTPTSHRTRSMKGYDVPQFRRNAKYALTGSRKARAEAKAGES' A
#
# COMPACT_ATOMS: atom_id res chain seq x y z
N MET A 1 51.67 9.62 -3.05
CA MET A 1 50.92 9.99 -4.27
C MET A 1 49.61 9.21 -4.24
N ALA A 2 48.58 9.74 -3.58
CA ALA A 2 47.28 9.10 -3.55
C ALA A 2 46.63 9.34 -4.92
N CYS A 3 46.41 8.28 -5.69
CA CYS A 3 45.52 8.34 -6.85
C CYS A 3 44.16 8.79 -6.33
N CYS A 4 43.73 9.99 -6.74
CA CYS A 4 42.42 10.52 -6.39
C CYS A 4 41.36 9.69 -7.14
N ASP A 5 40.88 8.62 -6.51
CA ASP A 5 39.70 7.90 -6.93
C ASP A 5 38.51 8.88 -7.00
N SER A 6 37.77 8.82 -8.12
CA SER A 6 36.64 9.71 -8.37
C SER A 6 35.50 9.34 -7.44
N SER A 7 35.48 9.97 -6.27
CA SER A 7 34.70 9.53 -5.13
C SER A 7 33.24 9.99 -5.16
N HIS A 8 32.69 10.45 -6.29
CA HIS A 8 31.24 10.58 -6.46
C HIS A 8 30.84 10.81 -7.92
N THR A 9 30.21 9.82 -8.57
CA THR A 9 29.69 10.00 -9.94
C THR A 9 28.26 9.51 -10.12
N ASN A 10 27.40 10.39 -10.64
CA ASN A 10 26.02 10.11 -11.01
C ASN A 10 25.88 9.75 -12.51
N HIS A 11 26.99 9.64 -13.25
CA HIS A 11 26.99 9.59 -14.71
C HIS A 11 26.12 8.47 -15.32
N ASN A 12 26.01 7.32 -14.66
CA ASN A 12 25.26 6.16 -15.17
C ASN A 12 24.01 5.81 -14.35
N GLN A 13 23.60 6.61 -13.37
CA GLN A 13 22.45 6.22 -12.53
C GLN A 13 21.14 6.31 -13.30
N ASN A 14 20.93 7.40 -14.05
CA ASN A 14 19.71 7.59 -14.86
C ASN A 14 19.59 6.50 -15.93
N LYS A 15 20.68 6.21 -16.67
CA LYS A 15 20.69 5.17 -17.71
C LYS A 15 20.34 3.79 -17.12
N LYS A 16 20.79 3.45 -15.91
CA LYS A 16 20.42 2.21 -15.22
C LYS A 16 18.96 2.21 -14.76
N ALA A 17 18.48 3.30 -14.18
CA ALA A 17 17.10 3.41 -13.69
C ALA A 17 16.08 3.25 -14.82
N HIS A 18 16.39 3.75 -16.02
CA HIS A 18 15.51 3.63 -17.18
C HIS A 18 15.59 2.28 -17.91
N ARG A 19 16.58 1.42 -17.66
CA ARG A 19 16.64 0.08 -18.31
C ARG A 19 15.43 -0.79 -17.98
N ASN A 20 14.96 -0.71 -16.73
CA ASN A 20 13.80 -1.46 -16.25
C ASN A 20 12.54 -0.58 -16.07
N GLY A 21 12.65 0.70 -16.45
CA GLY A 21 11.65 1.72 -16.18
C GLY A 21 11.57 2.13 -14.70
N ILE A 22 11.23 3.40 -14.45
CA ILE A 22 10.92 3.88 -13.10
C ILE A 22 9.49 3.46 -12.77
N LYS A 23 9.34 2.42 -11.93
CA LYS A 23 8.02 1.90 -11.54
C LYS A 23 7.35 2.83 -10.54
N THR A 24 6.12 3.24 -10.84
CA THR A 24 5.26 3.96 -9.90
C THR A 24 4.57 2.99 -8.95
N PRO A 25 4.23 3.41 -7.72
CA PRO A 25 3.46 2.56 -6.80
C PRO A 25 2.07 2.28 -7.39
N THR A 26 1.63 1.03 -7.32
CA THR A 26 0.32 0.63 -7.80
C THR A 26 -0.77 1.19 -6.89
N SER A 27 -1.68 1.98 -7.47
CA SER A 27 -2.88 2.45 -6.77
C SER A 27 -3.96 1.36 -6.84
N HIS A 28 -4.47 0.96 -5.67
CA HIS A 28 -5.65 0.10 -5.55
C HIS A 28 -6.85 0.95 -5.08
N ARG A 29 -8.08 0.46 -5.35
CA ARG A 29 -9.33 1.16 -4.98
C ARG A 29 -9.37 1.58 -3.50
N THR A 30 -8.78 0.77 -2.61
CA THR A 30 -8.68 1.06 -1.17
C THR A 30 -7.22 0.98 -0.72
N ARG A 31 -6.81 1.95 0.11
CA ARG A 31 -5.47 1.99 0.71
C ARG A 31 -5.43 1.15 2.00
N SER A 32 -4.24 0.69 2.39
CA SER A 32 -4.06 0.02 3.67
C SER A 32 -4.30 0.98 4.84
N MET A 33 -5.13 0.60 5.82
CA MET A 33 -5.34 1.37 7.06
C MET A 33 -4.28 1.13 8.15
N LYS A 34 -3.09 0.63 7.76
CA LYS A 34 -1.96 0.39 8.67
C LYS A 34 -1.32 1.74 9.01
N GLY A 35 -1.18 2.06 10.30
CA GLY A 35 -0.65 3.35 10.76
C GLY A 35 -1.70 4.47 10.86
N TYR A 36 -3.00 4.17 10.77
CA TYR A 36 -4.03 5.15 11.10
C TYR A 36 -3.96 5.52 12.58
N ASP A 37 -3.88 6.83 12.85
CA ASP A 37 -3.47 7.43 14.13
C ASP A 37 -4.38 7.06 15.32
N VAL A 38 -5.63 6.67 15.05
CA VAL A 38 -6.59 6.28 16.08
C VAL A 38 -7.01 4.80 15.98
N PRO A 39 -6.62 3.95 16.96
CA PRO A 39 -7.07 2.56 17.06
C PRO A 39 -8.59 2.41 17.19
N GLN A 40 -9.29 3.46 17.65
CA GLN A 40 -10.74 3.49 17.84
C GLN A 40 -11.48 3.38 16.50
N PHE A 41 -11.06 4.15 15.50
CA PHE A 41 -11.67 4.13 14.17
C PHE A 41 -11.59 2.74 13.53
N ARG A 42 -10.41 2.10 13.62
CA ARG A 42 -10.20 0.76 13.05
C ARG A 42 -11.01 -0.31 13.78
N ARG A 43 -11.15 -0.20 15.10
CA ARG A 43 -12.00 -1.12 15.90
C ARG A 43 -13.48 -0.93 15.58
N ASN A 44 -13.96 0.30 15.53
CA ASN A 44 -15.35 0.60 15.18
C ASN A 44 -15.72 0.09 13.78
N ALA A 45 -14.87 0.40 12.79
CA ALA A 45 -15.08 -0.06 11.41
C ALA A 45 -15.13 -1.60 11.31
N LYS A 46 -14.30 -2.31 12.11
CA LYS A 46 -14.34 -3.78 12.20
C LYS A 46 -15.70 -4.26 12.71
N TYR A 47 -16.19 -3.72 13.83
CA TYR A 47 -17.45 -4.12 14.43
C TYR A 47 -18.66 -3.82 13.51
N ALA A 48 -18.69 -2.64 12.90
CA ALA A 48 -19.72 -2.27 11.93
C ALA A 48 -19.74 -3.26 10.74
N LEU A 49 -18.57 -3.55 10.14
CA LEU A 49 -18.47 -4.48 9.02
C LEU A 49 -18.94 -5.90 9.40
N THR A 50 -18.61 -6.37 10.61
CA THR A 50 -19.06 -7.69 11.07
C THR A 50 -20.58 -7.76 11.23
N GLY A 51 -21.21 -6.70 11.74
CA GLY A 51 -22.67 -6.61 11.84
C GLY A 51 -23.34 -6.63 10.46
N SER A 52 -22.89 -5.76 9.53
CA SER A 52 -23.43 -5.71 8.17
C SER A 52 -23.25 -7.02 7.40
N ARG A 53 -22.16 -7.74 7.62
CA ARG A 53 -21.91 -9.04 6.99
C ARG A 53 -22.90 -10.11 7.47
N LYS A 54 -23.22 -10.15 8.77
CA LYS A 54 -24.22 -11.09 9.32
C LYS A 54 -25.61 -10.81 8.76
N ALA A 55 -26.06 -9.57 8.83
CA ALA A 55 -27.37 -9.17 8.30
C ALA A 55 -27.52 -9.49 6.80
N ARG A 56 -26.46 -9.26 6.00
CA ARG A 56 -26.47 -9.64 4.57
C ARG A 56 -26.51 -11.15 4.35
N ALA A 57 -25.85 -11.94 5.19
CA ALA A 57 -25.86 -13.39 5.08
C ALA A 57 -27.24 -13.96 5.43
N GLU A 58 -27.88 -13.43 6.48
CA GLU A 58 -29.24 -13.78 6.88
C GLU A 58 -30.26 -13.41 5.81
N ALA A 59 -30.17 -12.21 5.23
CA ALA A 59 -31.02 -11.79 4.12
C ALA A 59 -30.87 -12.74 2.92
N LYS A 60 -29.63 -13.09 2.54
CA LYS A 60 -29.37 -14.00 1.44
C LYS A 60 -29.87 -15.43 1.70
N ALA A 61 -29.81 -15.90 2.94
CA ALA A 61 -30.30 -17.22 3.34
C ALA A 61 -31.83 -17.28 3.46
N GLY A 62 -32.49 -16.16 3.76
CA GLY A 62 -33.96 -16.05 3.74
C GLY A 62 -34.54 -15.86 2.33
N GLU A 63 -33.73 -15.42 1.37
CA GLU A 63 -34.10 -15.31 -0.05
C GLU A 63 -33.99 -16.64 -0.81
N SER A 64 -33.34 -17.67 -0.24
CA SER A 64 -33.17 -18.99 -0.85
C SER A 64 -34.22 -20.01 -0.40
#